data_AF-A0A2S9YT71-F1
#
_entry.id   AF-A0A2S9YT71-F1
#
_cell.length_a   1.000
_cell.length_b   1.000
_cell.length_c   1.000
_cell.angle_alpha   90.00
_cell.angle_beta   90.00
_cell.angle_gamma   90.00
#
_symmetry.space_group_name_H-M   'P 1'
#
loop_
_entity.id
_entity.type
_entity.pdbx_description
1 polymer ?
#
loop_
_entity_poly.entity_id
_entity_poly.type
_entity_poly.pdbx_seq_one_letter_code
_entity_poly.pdbx_strand_id
1 'polypeptide(L)'
;MVELAQAVATARRLAGAHPQASLPCPGCAASVKGQNLERHLTKLHAPLLQTTGEPASVTLRGADRWIVRPAIGLLVGWAVVVTGVFTVKVQLSNQLMAGVGASLLVVFTILLLALLGVFKAQLRLEHDQLKLRCGFGLMSRSLRLPVELEVGSLIERKDSSLTNLSSNMVAEDKRVGRYLRLVSGGTAITVGASKAAGLGQHWADSGWRVGAKRRAWNISVDRESMVALEYYLAGRGLLQPKR
;
A
#
# COMPACT_ATOMS: atom_id res chain seq x y z
N MET A 1 8.29 11.39 -8.92
CA MET A 1 8.93 11.58 -10.25
C MET A 1 10.06 10.61 -10.47
N VAL A 2 11.03 10.50 -9.55
CA VAL A 2 12.14 9.51 -9.62
C VAL A 2 11.66 8.05 -9.77
N GLU A 3 10.55 7.72 -9.11
CA GLU A 3 9.93 6.39 -9.08
C GLU A 3 9.45 5.91 -10.46
N LEU A 4 8.94 6.84 -11.29
CA LEU A 4 8.41 6.53 -12.61
C LEU A 4 9.50 6.37 -13.67
N ALA A 5 10.66 7.02 -13.53
CA ALA A 5 11.72 6.98 -14.52
C ALA A 5 12.28 5.55 -14.71
N GLN A 6 12.58 4.85 -13.60
CA GLN A 6 13.03 3.46 -13.65
C GLN A 6 11.95 2.51 -14.21
N ALA A 7 10.69 2.73 -13.83
CA ALA A 7 9.57 1.97 -14.35
C ALA A 7 9.42 2.15 -15.87
N VAL A 8 9.54 3.39 -16.37
CA VAL A 8 9.54 3.71 -17.81
C VAL A 8 10.69 3.03 -18.54
N ALA A 9 11.92 3.12 -18.01
CA ALA A 9 13.08 2.47 -18.62
C ALA A 9 12.89 0.94 -18.73
N THR A 10 12.43 0.30 -17.65
CA THR A 10 12.16 -1.14 -17.64
C THR A 10 11.02 -1.50 -18.58
N ALA A 11 9.95 -0.70 -18.61
CA ALA A 11 8.81 -0.90 -19.50
C ALA A 11 9.21 -0.84 -20.98
N ARG A 12 10.05 0.14 -21.37
CA ARG A 12 10.57 0.24 -22.74
C ARG A 12 11.44 -0.96 -23.12
N ARG A 13 12.33 -1.38 -22.22
CA ARG A 13 13.16 -2.57 -22.43
C ARG A 13 12.31 -3.84 -22.64
N LEU A 14 11.32 -4.06 -21.78
CA LEU A 14 10.41 -5.21 -21.89
C LEU A 14 9.52 -5.13 -23.13
N ALA A 15 9.04 -3.95 -23.50
CA ALA A 15 8.27 -3.74 -24.72
C ALA A 15 9.06 -4.05 -25.99
N GLY A 16 10.36 -3.70 -26.02
CA GLY A 16 11.25 -4.07 -27.12
C GLY A 16 11.49 -5.58 -27.21
N ALA A 17 11.64 -6.26 -26.07
CA ALA A 17 11.82 -7.72 -26.02
C ALA A 17 10.53 -8.50 -26.30
N HIS A 18 9.37 -7.94 -25.97
CA HIS A 18 8.06 -8.59 -26.07
C HIS A 18 7.03 -7.66 -26.72
N PRO A 19 7.11 -7.42 -28.04
CA PRO A 19 6.28 -6.43 -28.72
C PRO A 19 4.77 -6.78 -28.72
N GLN A 20 4.43 -8.07 -28.68
CA GLN A 20 3.03 -8.53 -28.65
C GLN A 20 2.44 -8.60 -27.23
N ALA A 21 3.27 -8.58 -26.19
CA ALA A 21 2.81 -8.67 -24.81
C ALA A 21 1.99 -7.43 -24.43
N SER A 22 0.95 -7.65 -23.61
CA SER A 22 0.18 -6.58 -23.00
C SER A 22 0.89 -6.10 -21.73
N LEU A 23 1.38 -4.87 -21.74
CA LEU A 23 2.12 -4.26 -20.64
C LEU A 23 1.33 -3.10 -20.02
N PRO A 24 1.36 -2.91 -18.69
CA PRO A 24 0.72 -1.78 -18.04
C PRO A 24 1.56 -0.51 -18.25
N CYS A 25 0.95 0.61 -18.62
CA CYS A 25 1.66 1.87 -18.76
C CYS A 25 2.11 2.38 -17.37
N PRO A 26 3.40 2.72 -17.15
CA PRO A 26 3.86 3.23 -15.85
C PRO A 26 3.29 4.61 -15.50
N GLY A 27 2.78 5.37 -16.48
CA GLY A 27 2.22 6.72 -16.27
C GLY A 27 0.75 6.76 -15.87
N CYS A 28 -0.08 5.84 -16.38
CA CYS A 28 -1.53 5.84 -16.15
C CYS A 28 -2.11 4.44 -15.84
N ALA A 29 -1.26 3.43 -15.74
CA ALA A 29 -1.62 2.02 -15.55
C ALA A 29 -2.58 1.45 -16.62
N ALA A 30 -2.72 2.10 -17.77
CA ALA A 30 -3.49 1.59 -18.90
C ALA A 30 -2.80 0.39 -19.54
N SER A 31 -3.57 -0.62 -19.96
CA SER A 31 -3.03 -1.76 -20.69
C SER A 31 -2.71 -1.37 -22.13
N VAL A 32 -1.47 -1.57 -22.57
CA VAL A 32 -1.01 -1.24 -23.93
C VAL A 32 -0.16 -2.39 -24.46
N LYS A 33 -0.27 -2.71 -25.75
CA LYS A 33 0.67 -3.66 -26.39
C LYS A 33 2.09 -3.09 -26.39
N GLY A 34 3.10 -3.92 -26.15
CA GLY A 34 4.51 -3.50 -26.13
C GLY A 34 4.91 -2.63 -27.31
N GLN A 35 4.56 -3.05 -28.54
CA GLN A 35 4.84 -2.29 -29.77
C GLN A 35 4.23 -0.87 -29.82
N ASN A 36 3.16 -0.62 -29.05
CA ASN A 36 2.47 0.67 -28.99
C ASN A 36 2.85 1.50 -27.76
N LEU A 37 3.65 0.94 -26.84
CA LEU A 37 3.97 1.58 -25.56
C LEU A 37 4.72 2.89 -25.76
N GLU A 38 5.73 2.91 -26.64
CA GLU A 38 6.52 4.12 -26.92
C GLU A 38 5.63 5.25 -27.42
N ARG A 39 4.78 4.97 -28.42
CA ARG A 39 3.84 5.95 -28.97
C ARG A 39 2.88 6.48 -27.90
N HIS A 40 2.41 5.60 -27.01
CA HIS A 40 1.53 5.98 -25.91
C HIS A 40 2.25 6.90 -24.90
N LEU A 41 3.48 6.56 -24.51
CA LEU A 41 4.28 7.36 -23.59
C LEU A 41 4.59 8.75 -24.17
N THR A 42 4.99 8.84 -25.44
CA THR A 42 5.27 10.13 -26.08
C THR A 42 4.03 11.00 -26.18
N LYS A 43 2.85 10.40 -26.45
CA LYS A 43 1.61 11.16 -26.61
C LYS A 43 1.01 11.65 -25.29
N LEU A 44 0.99 10.80 -24.25
CA LEU A 44 0.25 11.08 -23.01
C LEU A 44 1.16 11.41 -21.82
N HIS A 45 2.44 11.11 -21.95
CA HIS A 45 3.41 11.11 -20.85
C HIS A 45 4.77 11.68 -21.27
N ALA A 46 4.81 12.59 -22.25
CA ALA A 46 6.04 13.22 -22.73
C ALA A 46 6.97 13.76 -21.61
N PRO A 47 6.46 14.38 -20.52
CA PRO A 47 7.32 14.83 -19.42
C PRO A 47 8.06 13.70 -18.70
N LEU A 48 7.49 12.49 -18.67
CA LEU A 48 8.09 11.31 -18.03
C LEU A 48 9.26 10.74 -18.84
N LEU A 49 9.35 11.07 -20.14
CA LEU A 49 10.45 10.66 -21.01
C LEU A 49 11.70 11.55 -20.83
N GLN A 50 11.53 12.76 -20.31
CA GLN A 50 12.62 13.72 -20.12
C GLN A 50 13.42 13.46 -18.83
N THR A 51 12.93 12.57 -17.96
CA THR A 51 13.61 12.22 -16.71
C THR A 51 14.77 11.27 -17.02
N THR A 52 15.95 11.84 -17.27
CA THR A 52 17.19 11.12 -17.55
C THR A 52 18.00 10.97 -16.27
N GLY A 53 18.26 9.72 -15.87
CA GLY A 53 19.00 9.37 -14.67
C GLY A 53 18.45 8.07 -14.10
N GLU A 54 19.30 7.06 -14.01
CA GLU A 54 18.96 5.79 -13.36
C GLU A 54 18.95 6.02 -11.85
N PRO A 55 17.79 5.99 -11.18
CA PRO A 55 17.76 6.29 -9.77
C PRO A 55 18.26 5.11 -8.95
N ALA A 56 19.27 5.35 -8.11
CA ALA A 56 19.84 4.34 -7.21
C ALA A 56 18.84 3.78 -6.19
N SER A 57 17.70 4.46 -6.00
CA SER A 57 16.61 3.99 -5.13
C SER A 57 15.26 4.49 -5.61
N VAL A 58 14.26 3.61 -5.63
CA VAL A 58 12.86 3.97 -5.84
C VAL A 58 12.20 4.07 -4.48
N THR A 59 11.55 5.19 -4.18
CA THR A 59 10.62 5.23 -3.05
C THR A 59 9.23 4.92 -3.59
N LEU A 60 8.30 4.45 -2.77
CA LEU A 60 6.88 4.40 -3.09
C LEU A 60 6.18 4.91 -1.84
N ARG A 61 5.23 5.83 -2.02
CA ARG A 61 4.49 6.43 -0.90
C ARG A 61 3.07 5.92 -0.89
N GLY A 62 2.57 5.59 0.28
CA GLY A 62 1.22 5.06 0.43
C GLY A 62 0.66 5.33 1.81
N ALA A 63 -0.66 5.15 1.97
CA ALA A 63 -1.30 5.28 3.27
C ALA A 63 -0.84 4.14 4.19
N ASP A 64 -0.40 4.51 5.39
CA ASP A 64 -0.07 3.58 6.46
C ASP A 64 -1.37 3.15 7.17
N ARG A 65 -1.82 1.93 6.89
CA ARG A 65 -2.98 1.36 7.58
C ARG A 65 -2.62 0.62 8.86
N TRP A 66 -1.34 0.42 9.12
CA TRP A 66 -0.90 -0.32 10.30
C TRP A 66 -1.09 0.52 11.57
N ILE A 67 -0.95 1.85 11.47
CA ILE A 67 -1.08 2.79 12.59
C ILE A 67 -2.50 2.93 13.15
N VAL A 68 -3.53 2.51 12.41
CA VAL A 68 -4.92 2.56 12.89
C VAL A 68 -5.11 1.67 14.13
N ARG A 69 -4.48 0.49 14.15
CA ARG A 69 -4.59 -0.44 15.29
C ARG A 69 -4.00 0.11 16.60
N PRO A 70 -2.74 0.59 16.64
CA PRO A 70 -2.20 1.20 17.85
C PRO A 70 -2.94 2.49 18.22
N ALA A 71 -3.46 3.27 17.26
CA ALA A 71 -4.27 4.45 17.57
C ALA A 71 -5.60 4.08 18.27
N ILE A 72 -6.27 3.01 17.84
CA ILE A 72 -7.45 2.46 18.54
C ILE A 72 -7.04 1.97 19.94
N GLY A 73 -5.92 1.25 20.05
CA GLY A 73 -5.39 0.79 21.34
C GLY A 73 -5.11 1.94 22.31
N LEU A 74 -4.54 3.04 21.83
CA LEU A 74 -4.30 4.26 22.60
C LEU A 74 -5.61 4.85 23.12
N LEU A 75 -6.65 4.91 22.27
CA LEU A 75 -7.97 5.42 22.65
C LEU A 75 -8.66 4.54 23.70
N VAL A 76 -8.60 3.22 23.54
CA VAL A 76 -9.14 2.27 24.54
C VAL A 76 -8.38 2.37 25.86
N GLY A 77 -7.04 2.40 25.81
CA GLY A 77 -6.20 2.53 27.00
C GLY A 77 -6.47 3.85 27.74
N TRP A 78 -6.61 4.95 27.01
CA TRP A 78 -6.99 6.24 27.57
C TRP A 78 -8.35 6.16 28.28
N ALA A 79 -9.36 5.55 27.63
CA ALA A 79 -10.70 5.41 28.22
C ALA A 79 -10.66 4.61 29.53
N VAL A 80 -9.92 3.50 29.56
CA VAL A 80 -9.74 2.68 30.77
C VAL A 80 -9.11 3.47 31.91
N VAL A 81 -8.06 4.25 31.63
CA VAL A 81 -7.39 5.09 32.64
C VAL A 81 -8.36 6.12 33.21
N VAL A 82 -9.09 6.83 32.34
CA VAL A 82 -10.06 7.85 32.76
C VAL A 82 -11.18 7.25 33.58
N THR A 83 -11.77 6.14 33.12
CA THR A 83 -12.79 5.41 33.89
C THR A 83 -12.23 4.98 35.26
N GLY A 84 -11.02 4.45 35.32
CA GLY A 84 -10.35 4.08 36.58
C GLY A 84 -10.27 5.25 37.56
N VAL A 85 -9.78 6.41 37.12
CA VAL A 85 -9.68 7.62 37.95
C VAL A 85 -11.04 8.04 38.52
N PHE A 86 -12.10 8.00 37.70
CA PHE A 86 -13.45 8.32 38.15
C PHE A 86 -14.03 7.27 39.12
N THR A 87 -13.74 5.98 38.93
CA THR A 87 -14.20 4.92 39.83
C THR A 87 -13.58 5.00 41.23
N VAL A 88 -12.33 5.48 41.33
CA VAL A 88 -11.61 5.67 42.60
C VAL A 88 -12.01 6.98 43.30
N LYS A 89 -12.98 7.74 42.75
CA LYS A 89 -13.49 9.02 43.29
C LYS A 89 -12.38 10.05 43.54
N VAL A 90 -11.35 10.07 42.70
CA VAL A 90 -10.32 11.10 42.77
C VAL A 90 -10.96 12.46 42.51
N GLN A 91 -10.81 13.41 43.44
CA GLN A 91 -11.24 14.80 43.22
C GLN A 91 -10.31 15.46 42.20
N LEU A 92 -10.81 15.62 40.98
CA LEU A 92 -10.08 16.30 39.92
C LEU A 92 -10.31 17.81 40.04
N SER A 93 -9.22 18.57 40.10
CA SER A 93 -9.29 20.03 39.95
C SER A 93 -9.76 20.41 38.54
N ASN A 94 -10.30 21.62 38.37
CA ASN A 94 -10.71 22.11 37.05
C ASN A 94 -9.58 22.06 36.01
N GLN A 95 -8.32 22.26 36.45
CA GLN A 95 -7.14 22.14 35.59
C GLN A 95 -6.88 20.70 35.13
N LEU A 96 -7.07 19.71 36.02
CA LEU A 96 -6.94 18.30 35.65
C LEU A 96 -8.06 17.85 34.71
N MET A 97 -9.29 18.31 34.94
CA MET A 97 -10.42 18.07 34.03
C MET A 97 -10.17 18.64 32.64
N ALA A 98 -9.63 19.86 32.56
CA ALA A 98 -9.22 20.47 31.29
C ALA A 98 -8.10 19.67 30.61
N GLY A 99 -7.12 19.17 31.39
CA GLY A 99 -6.05 18.31 30.89
C GLY A 99 -6.56 16.97 30.32
N VAL A 100 -7.51 16.33 31.00
CA VAL A 100 -8.18 15.11 30.51
C VAL A 100 -8.90 15.41 29.19
N GLY A 101 -9.68 16.49 29.12
CA GLY A 101 -10.36 16.91 27.88
C GLY A 101 -9.40 17.20 26.72
N ALA A 102 -8.30 17.91 26.98
CA ALA A 102 -7.28 18.19 25.97
C ALA A 102 -6.60 16.91 25.47
N SER A 103 -6.29 15.97 26.38
CA SER A 103 -5.67 14.70 25.99
C SER A 103 -6.61 13.83 25.13
N LEU A 104 -7.92 13.83 25.39
CA LEU A 104 -8.91 13.15 24.54
C LEU A 104 -8.91 13.73 23.13
N LEU A 105 -8.91 15.06 23.01
CA LEU A 105 -8.85 15.75 21.74
C LEU A 105 -7.63 15.31 20.93
N VAL A 106 -6.44 15.28 21.55
CA VAL A 106 -5.19 14.82 20.89
C VAL A 106 -5.33 13.37 20.40
N VAL A 107 -5.79 12.45 21.26
CA VAL A 107 -5.97 11.03 20.92
C VAL A 107 -6.95 10.86 19.77
N PHE A 108 -8.08 11.58 19.80
CA PHE A 108 -9.09 11.55 18.75
C PHE A 108 -8.58 12.14 17.44
N THR A 109 -7.83 13.24 17.49
CA THR A 109 -7.18 13.82 16.30
C THR A 109 -6.21 12.84 15.67
N ILE A 110 -5.37 12.15 16.46
CA ILE A 110 -4.44 11.14 15.94
C ILE A 110 -5.21 9.99 15.26
N LEU A 111 -6.28 9.50 15.89
CA LEU A 111 -7.11 8.44 15.30
C LEU A 111 -7.78 8.91 14.00
N LEU A 112 -8.34 10.12 13.97
CA LEU A 112 -8.97 10.68 12.78
C LEU A 112 -7.95 10.80 11.63
N LEU A 113 -6.76 11.31 11.90
CA LEU A 113 -5.68 11.40 10.92
C LEU A 113 -5.22 10.02 10.43
N ALA A 114 -5.23 9.00 11.30
CA ALA A 114 -4.94 7.62 10.92
C ALA A 114 -6.01 7.05 9.98
N LEU A 115 -7.28 7.27 10.29
CA LEU A 115 -8.41 6.81 9.48
C LEU A 115 -8.47 7.51 8.12
N LEU A 116 -8.12 8.81 8.08
CA LEU A 116 -7.99 9.59 6.84
C LEU A 116 -6.76 9.19 6.01
N GLY A 117 -5.88 8.31 6.52
CA GLY A 117 -4.68 7.87 5.81
C GLY A 117 -3.65 8.99 5.62
N VAL A 118 -3.67 10.02 6.47
CA VAL A 118 -2.70 11.13 6.42
C VAL A 118 -1.28 10.63 6.69
N PHE A 119 -1.15 9.56 7.47
CA PHE A 119 0.13 8.93 7.73
C PHE A 119 0.63 8.19 6.49
N LYS A 120 1.74 8.70 5.94
CA LYS A 120 2.38 8.12 4.75
C LYS A 120 3.43 7.11 5.18
N ALA A 121 3.25 5.87 4.76
CA ALA A 121 4.31 4.88 4.73
C ALA A 121 5.16 5.07 3.48
N GLN A 122 6.45 4.74 3.59
CA GLN A 122 7.41 4.79 2.49
C GLN A 122 8.02 3.41 2.29
N LEU A 123 7.84 2.84 1.10
CA LEU A 123 8.55 1.63 0.68
C LEU A 123 9.74 2.07 -0.18
N ARG A 124 10.95 1.94 0.34
CA ARG A 124 12.19 2.20 -0.40
C ARG A 124 12.71 0.90 -0.98
N LEU A 125 12.99 0.92 -2.27
CA LEU A 125 13.63 -0.14 -3.02
C LEU A 125 15.08 0.28 -3.25
N GLU A 126 15.99 -0.29 -2.47
CA GLU A 126 17.43 0.00 -2.49
C GLU A 126 18.16 -1.26 -2.94
N HIS A 127 18.70 -1.27 -4.16
CA HIS A 127 19.48 -2.39 -4.71
C HIS A 127 18.88 -3.79 -4.39
N ASP A 128 19.37 -4.48 -3.37
CA ASP A 128 18.94 -5.83 -2.99
C ASP A 128 18.01 -5.87 -1.77
N GLN A 129 17.49 -4.72 -1.34
CA GLN A 129 16.65 -4.60 -0.15
C GLN A 129 15.40 -3.76 -0.39
N LEU A 130 14.29 -4.25 0.16
CA LEU A 130 13.02 -3.54 0.23
C LEU A 130 12.81 -3.09 1.67
N LYS A 131 12.91 -1.78 1.92
CA LYS A 131 12.73 -1.18 3.25
C LYS A 131 11.39 -0.46 3.32
N LEU A 132 10.45 -1.01 4.07
CA LEU A 132 9.23 -0.32 4.45
C LEU A 132 9.47 0.49 5.72
N ARG A 133 9.27 1.80 5.67
CA ARG A 133 9.14 2.67 6.84
C ARG A 133 7.67 3.00 7.08
N CYS A 134 7.18 2.70 8.27
CA CYS A 134 5.81 2.93 8.74
C CYS A 134 5.82 3.55 10.15
N GLY A 135 4.65 3.98 10.63
CA GLY A 135 4.45 4.50 11.99
C GLY A 135 5.25 5.76 12.27
N PHE A 136 5.11 6.81 11.43
CA PHE A 136 5.95 8.02 11.50
C PHE A 136 7.46 7.78 11.33
N GLY A 137 7.85 6.66 10.72
CA GLY A 137 9.25 6.29 10.56
C GLY A 137 9.87 5.63 11.79
N LEU A 138 9.09 5.41 12.86
CA LEU A 138 9.53 4.68 14.05
C LEU A 138 9.68 3.18 13.79
N MET A 139 8.91 2.65 12.83
CA MET A 139 9.01 1.25 12.45
C MET A 139 9.61 1.10 11.07
N SER A 140 10.60 0.22 10.96
CA SER A 140 11.18 -0.16 9.69
C SER A 140 11.20 -1.68 9.56
N ARG A 141 10.85 -2.17 8.37
CA ARG A 141 10.97 -3.58 8.00
C ARG A 141 11.77 -3.66 6.72
N SER A 142 12.80 -4.50 6.72
CA SER A 142 13.61 -4.79 5.53
C SER A 142 13.32 -6.21 5.05
N LEU A 143 13.24 -6.38 3.74
CA LEU A 143 13.29 -7.67 3.05
C LEU A 143 14.52 -7.70 2.16
N ARG A 144 15.22 -8.83 2.09
CA ARG A 144 16.29 -9.06 1.12
C ARG A 144 15.71 -9.74 -0.12
N LEU A 145 16.17 -9.31 -1.30
CA LEU A 145 15.92 -10.00 -2.56
C LEU A 145 16.84 -11.23 -2.66
N PRO A 146 16.43 -12.35 -3.30
CA PRO A 146 15.16 -12.57 -3.98
C PRO A 146 13.98 -12.74 -3.02
N VAL A 147 12.77 -12.38 -3.48
CA VAL A 147 11.52 -12.51 -2.72
C VAL A 147 10.56 -13.43 -3.47
N GLU A 148 9.79 -14.21 -2.71
CA GLU A 148 8.61 -14.88 -3.24
C GLU A 148 7.46 -13.87 -3.35
N LEU A 149 6.73 -13.93 -4.46
CA LEU A 149 5.61 -13.04 -4.74
C LEU A 149 4.29 -13.79 -4.52
N GLU A 150 3.39 -13.22 -3.71
CA GLU A 150 2.00 -13.67 -3.62
C GLU A 150 1.03 -12.57 -4.04
N VAL A 151 -0.01 -12.95 -4.77
CA VAL A 151 -1.05 -12.02 -5.22
C VAL A 151 -2.40 -12.51 -4.76
N GLY A 152 -3.10 -11.68 -4.00
CA GLY A 152 -4.44 -12.00 -3.51
C GLY A 152 -5.41 -10.84 -3.63
N SER A 153 -6.55 -10.98 -2.98
CA SER A 153 -7.59 -9.95 -2.93
C SER A 153 -7.67 -9.34 -1.54
N LEU A 154 -7.86 -8.02 -1.51
CA LEU A 154 -8.18 -7.29 -0.30
C LEU A 154 -9.69 -7.29 -0.09
N ILE A 155 -10.10 -7.61 1.13
CA ILE A 155 -11.49 -7.61 1.57
C ILE A 155 -11.63 -6.68 2.76
N GLU A 156 -12.75 -5.97 2.81
CA GLU A 156 -13.16 -5.15 3.94
C GLU A 156 -14.56 -5.61 4.34
N ARG A 157 -14.77 -5.74 5.65
CA ARG A 157 -16.08 -6.10 6.19
C ARG A 157 -16.94 -4.85 6.09
N LYS A 158 -18.02 -4.90 5.31
CA LYS A 158 -19.01 -3.83 5.32
C LYS A 158 -20.02 -4.17 6.41
N ASP A 159 -19.85 -3.55 7.57
CA ASP A 159 -20.89 -3.59 8.59
C ASP A 159 -22.00 -2.62 8.15
N SER A 160 -23.15 -3.17 7.73
CA SER A 160 -24.33 -2.42 7.29
C SER A 160 -25.05 -1.71 8.46
N SER A 161 -24.43 -1.59 9.63
CA SER A 161 -25.10 -1.30 10.89
C SER A 161 -25.47 0.16 11.11
N LEU A 162 -25.03 1.09 10.24
CA LEU A 162 -25.37 2.51 10.39
C LEU A 162 -26.66 2.93 9.68
N THR A 163 -27.25 2.09 8.83
CA THR A 163 -28.44 2.48 8.04
C THR A 163 -29.69 1.64 8.23
N ASN A 164 -29.65 0.45 8.87
CA ASN A 164 -30.88 -0.33 9.08
C ASN A 164 -30.89 -1.05 10.43
N LEU A 165 -31.90 -0.72 11.25
CA LEU A 165 -32.26 -1.32 12.54
C LEU A 165 -32.86 -2.73 12.45
N SER A 166 -32.78 -3.41 11.30
CA SER A 166 -33.29 -4.77 11.14
C SER A 166 -32.18 -5.80 11.35
N SER A 167 -32.23 -6.43 12.53
CA SER A 167 -31.49 -7.63 12.89
C SER A 167 -31.75 -8.73 11.84
N ASN A 168 -30.72 -9.10 11.07
CA ASN A 168 -30.50 -10.41 10.42
C ASN A 168 -29.64 -10.35 9.13
N MET A 169 -28.91 -9.26 8.86
CA MET A 169 -27.99 -9.26 7.72
C MET A 169 -26.60 -9.77 8.10
N VAL A 170 -26.23 -10.93 7.50
CA VAL A 170 -24.90 -11.52 7.52
C VAL A 170 -23.90 -10.49 6.99
N ALA A 171 -22.87 -10.19 7.78
CA ALA A 171 -21.82 -9.26 7.35
C ALA A 171 -21.17 -9.76 6.05
N GLU A 172 -21.29 -8.97 4.98
CA GLU A 172 -20.78 -9.34 3.67
C GLU A 172 -19.35 -8.83 3.48
N ASP A 173 -18.45 -9.73 3.07
CA ASP A 173 -17.08 -9.37 2.73
C ASP A 173 -17.04 -8.72 1.35
N LYS A 174 -16.86 -7.40 1.33
CA LYS A 174 -16.71 -6.65 0.08
C LYS A 174 -15.25 -6.68 -0.37
N ARG A 175 -15.03 -7.02 -1.64
CA ARG A 175 -13.71 -6.86 -2.26
C ARG A 175 -13.39 -5.37 -2.43
N VAL A 176 -12.31 -4.92 -1.82
CA VAL A 176 -11.86 -3.51 -1.85
C VAL A 176 -10.60 -3.28 -2.66
N GLY A 177 -9.94 -4.34 -3.10
CA GLY A 177 -8.75 -4.22 -3.93
C GLY A 177 -8.00 -5.53 -4.15
N ARG A 178 -6.72 -5.40 -4.50
CA ARG A 178 -5.76 -6.51 -4.58
C ARG A 178 -4.50 -6.15 -3.80
N TYR A 179 -3.73 -7.17 -3.45
CA TYR A 179 -2.45 -6.97 -2.82
C TYR A 179 -1.36 -7.75 -3.55
N LEU A 180 -0.14 -7.22 -3.43
CA LEU A 180 1.11 -7.90 -3.73
C LEU A 180 1.86 -8.10 -2.41
N ARG A 181 2.14 -9.35 -2.06
CA ARG A 181 2.88 -9.71 -0.85
C ARG A 181 4.25 -10.22 -1.24
N LEU A 182 5.26 -9.58 -0.68
CA LEU A 182 6.68 -9.87 -0.86
C LEU A 182 7.13 -10.68 0.36
N VAL A 183 7.63 -11.90 0.17
CA VAL A 183 8.04 -12.80 1.25
C VAL A 183 9.51 -13.17 1.09
N SER A 184 10.31 -13.02 2.14
CA SER A 184 11.71 -13.47 2.15
C SER A 184 12.14 -13.79 3.58
N GLY A 185 12.75 -14.96 3.79
CA GLY A 185 13.31 -15.37 5.09
C GLY A 185 12.35 -15.24 6.27
N GLY A 186 11.08 -15.64 6.10
CA GLY A 186 10.05 -15.56 7.15
C GLY A 186 9.46 -14.16 7.39
N THR A 187 10.01 -13.11 6.76
CA THR A 187 9.45 -11.76 6.80
C THR A 187 8.55 -11.54 5.59
N ALA A 188 7.46 -10.79 5.77
CA ALA A 188 6.57 -10.42 4.67
C ALA A 188 6.14 -8.95 4.72
N ILE A 189 6.09 -8.33 3.53
CA ILE A 189 5.54 -7.00 3.31
C ILE A 189 4.35 -7.14 2.36
N THR A 190 3.18 -6.68 2.78
CA THR A 190 1.94 -6.70 1.99
C THR A 190 1.62 -5.30 1.52
N VAL A 191 1.71 -5.09 0.21
CA VAL A 191 1.39 -3.85 -0.49
C VAL A 191 -0.01 -3.98 -1.08
N GLY A 192 -0.93 -3.13 -0.65
CA GLY A 192 -2.30 -3.10 -1.14
C GLY A 192 -2.53 -2.00 -2.17
N ALA A 193 -3.43 -2.23 -3.12
CA ALA A 193 -3.97 -1.20 -3.99
C ALA A 193 -5.49 -1.37 -4.14
N SER A 194 -6.22 -0.25 -4.09
CA SER A 194 -7.68 -0.23 -4.24
C SER A 194 -8.11 -0.66 -5.64
N LYS A 195 -7.32 -0.29 -6.66
CA LYS A 195 -7.47 -0.75 -8.04
C LYS A 195 -6.24 -1.58 -8.41
N ALA A 196 -6.48 -2.79 -8.88
CA ALA A 196 -5.40 -3.66 -9.31
C ALA A 196 -4.72 -3.12 -10.58
N ALA A 197 -3.39 -3.23 -10.63
CA ALA A 197 -2.61 -2.99 -11.84
C ALA A 197 -2.80 -4.07 -12.93
N GLY A 198 -3.51 -5.16 -12.62
CA GLY A 198 -3.80 -6.23 -13.58
C GLY A 198 -2.69 -7.29 -13.64
N LEU A 199 -2.10 -7.65 -12.50
CA LEU A 199 -0.90 -8.50 -12.48
C LEU A 199 -1.03 -9.81 -13.31
N GLY A 200 -2.13 -10.56 -13.17
CA GLY A 200 -2.38 -11.78 -13.96
C GLY A 200 -2.76 -11.55 -15.43
N GLN A 201 -2.99 -10.30 -15.85
CA GLN A 201 -3.20 -9.93 -17.26
C GLN A 201 -1.87 -9.67 -17.97
N HIS A 202 -0.89 -9.14 -17.24
CA HIS A 202 0.36 -8.62 -17.83
C HIS A 202 1.57 -9.53 -17.60
N TRP A 203 1.58 -10.28 -16.50
CA TRP A 203 2.74 -11.05 -16.07
C TRP A 203 2.43 -12.54 -16.09
N ALA A 204 3.45 -13.34 -16.40
CA ALA A 204 3.37 -14.79 -16.41
C ALA A 204 3.10 -15.36 -15.01
N ASP A 205 2.32 -16.42 -14.97
CA ASP A 205 1.89 -17.06 -13.71
C ASP A 205 3.03 -17.79 -12.97
N SER A 206 4.16 -18.04 -13.65
CA SER A 206 5.35 -18.65 -13.04
C SER A 206 6.09 -17.74 -12.06
N GLY A 207 5.86 -16.42 -12.10
CA GLY A 207 6.56 -15.44 -11.27
C GLY A 207 5.91 -15.17 -9.92
N TRP A 208 4.74 -15.73 -9.63
CA TRP A 208 3.99 -15.42 -8.40
C TRP A 208 3.00 -16.52 -8.04
N ARG A 209 2.62 -16.62 -6.75
CA ARG A 209 1.60 -17.54 -6.26
C ARG A 209 0.28 -16.85 -5.92
N VAL A 210 -0.82 -17.57 -6.07
CA VAL A 210 -2.14 -17.10 -5.63
C VAL A 210 -2.18 -17.07 -4.10
N GLY A 211 -2.49 -15.92 -3.53
CA GLY A 211 -2.62 -15.70 -2.09
C GLY A 211 -4.09 -15.69 -1.63
N ALA A 212 -4.30 -16.00 -0.35
CA ALA A 212 -5.61 -15.96 0.30
C ALA A 212 -6.22 -14.54 0.36
N LYS A 213 -7.52 -14.45 0.64
CA LYS A 213 -8.18 -13.15 0.91
C LYS A 213 -7.61 -12.54 2.21
N ARG A 214 -7.34 -11.23 2.21
CA ARG A 214 -6.76 -10.53 3.39
C ARG A 214 -7.52 -9.25 3.74
N ARG A 215 -7.66 -9.03 5.05
CA ARG A 215 -8.19 -7.78 5.65
C ARG A 215 -7.10 -6.86 6.20
N ALA A 216 -5.87 -7.35 6.30
CA ALA A 216 -4.74 -6.59 6.84
C ALA A 216 -3.61 -6.53 5.81
N TRP A 217 -3.05 -5.33 5.65
CA TRP A 217 -1.91 -5.03 4.79
C TRP A 217 -1.07 -3.90 5.40
N ASN A 218 0.16 -3.72 4.93
CA ASN A 218 1.11 -2.80 5.55
C ASN A 218 1.03 -1.39 4.97
N ILE A 219 0.91 -1.28 3.65
CA ILE A 219 0.89 -0.01 2.92
C ILE A 219 -0.15 -0.07 1.82
N SER A 220 -0.92 1.01 1.65
CA SER A 220 -1.84 1.17 0.51
C SER A 220 -1.26 2.15 -0.48
N VAL A 221 -0.96 1.70 -1.70
CA VAL A 221 -0.46 2.54 -2.79
C VAL A 221 -1.54 2.75 -3.86
N ASP A 222 -1.39 3.81 -4.64
CA ASP A 222 -2.17 4.02 -5.86
C ASP A 222 -1.80 3.02 -6.95
N ARG A 223 -2.54 3.06 -8.07
CA ARG A 223 -2.41 2.07 -9.13
C ARG A 223 -1.10 2.22 -9.88
N GLU A 224 -0.67 3.45 -10.11
CA GLU A 224 0.56 3.82 -10.81
C GLU A 224 1.79 3.38 -10.00
N SER A 225 1.77 3.64 -8.69
CA SER A 225 2.79 3.16 -7.74
C SER A 225 2.87 1.63 -7.69
N MET A 226 1.73 0.92 -7.79
CA MET A 226 1.72 -0.53 -7.91
C MET A 226 2.37 -1.01 -9.23
N VAL A 227 2.07 -0.35 -10.36
CA VAL A 227 2.72 -0.66 -11.64
C VAL A 227 4.22 -0.39 -11.58
N ALA A 228 4.65 0.70 -10.93
CA ALA A 228 6.06 1.00 -10.74
C ALA A 228 6.78 -0.09 -9.92
N LEU A 229 6.12 -0.61 -8.88
CA LEU A 229 6.60 -1.77 -8.12
C LEU A 229 6.73 -3.03 -8.98
N GLU A 230 5.72 -3.33 -9.81
CA GLU A 230 5.75 -4.47 -10.73
C GLU A 230 6.91 -4.36 -11.71
N TYR A 231 7.13 -3.18 -12.32
CA TYR A 231 8.28 -2.98 -13.20
C TYR A 231 9.62 -3.06 -12.48
N TYR A 232 9.72 -2.60 -11.24
CA TYR A 232 10.94 -2.78 -10.46
C TYR A 232 11.27 -4.27 -10.28
N LEU A 233 10.26 -5.08 -9.93
CA LEU A 233 10.40 -6.54 -9.77
C LEU A 233 10.72 -7.24 -11.10
N ALA A 234 10.08 -6.81 -12.18
CA ALA A 234 10.39 -7.30 -13.54
C ALA A 234 11.80 -6.92 -13.97
N GLY A 235 12.26 -5.73 -13.58
CA GLY A 235 13.62 -5.26 -13.80
C GLY A 235 14.69 -6.16 -13.17
N ARG A 236 14.31 -6.87 -12.09
CA ARG A 236 15.11 -7.86 -11.36
C ARG A 236 14.90 -9.30 -11.82
N GLY A 237 14.09 -9.52 -12.86
CA GLY A 237 13.79 -10.85 -13.38
C GLY A 237 12.81 -11.67 -12.53
N LEU A 238 12.19 -11.08 -11.52
CA LEU A 238 11.19 -11.75 -10.66
C LEU A 238 9.81 -11.83 -11.32
N LEU A 239 9.54 -10.94 -12.27
CA LEU A 239 8.33 -10.95 -13.10
C LEU A 239 8.71 -10.97 -14.56
N GLN A 240 8.00 -11.77 -15.35
CA GLN A 240 8.16 -11.84 -16.80
C GLN A 240 6.85 -11.50 -17.48
N PRO A 241 6.87 -10.76 -18.61
CA PRO A 241 5.66 -10.50 -19.38
C PRO A 241 4.99 -11.78 -19.84
N LYS A 242 3.66 -11.79 -19.86
CA LYS A 242 2.88 -12.86 -20.49
C LYS A 242 3.11 -12.78 -22.01
N ARG A 243 3.46 -13.92 -22.62
CA ARG A 243 3.67 -14.02 -24.07
C ARG A 243 2.36 -13.90 -24.83
#